data_AF-A0A524LTW6-F1
#
_entry.id   AF-A0A524LTW6-F1
#
_cell.length_a   1.000
_cell.length_b   1.000
_cell.length_c   1.000
_cell.angle_alpha   90.00
_cell.angle_beta   90.00
_cell.angle_gamma   90.00
#
_symmetry.space_group_name_H-M   'P 1'
#
loop_
_entity.id
_entity.type
_entity.pdbx_description
1 polymer ?
#
loop_
_entity_poly.entity_id
_entity_poly.type
_entity_poly.pdbx_seq_one_letter_code
_entity_poly.pdbx_strand_id
1 'polypeptide(L)'
;MRVEVDFSDLDELAYYIDQKSEKLEKVLKKDSKCAEYRVKRQHWGGDGEFDTYVIQNADGVDLVSLNTWEIDTLSEDEILSYTDVQIRREPHSYIVSAFVFVLILAIFGTTGVMFTLFEIAPYNGTLDTMPIAISTTSSIIVLLAIIWFYRKRKQVKLEKHQIDILAARENSSFLSALRKLASLTGENVWMHDEFKDRLKYIEDALEEVR
;
A
#
# COMPACT_ATOMS: atom_id res chain seq x y z
N MET A 1 -53.07 -6.87 -12.52
CA MET A 1 -51.69 -7.37 -12.69
C MET A 1 -50.85 -6.64 -11.66
N ARG A 2 -50.50 -7.29 -10.53
CA ARG A 2 -49.61 -6.72 -9.53
C ARG A 2 -48.19 -6.94 -10.07
N VAL A 3 -47.50 -5.86 -10.38
CA VAL A 3 -46.07 -5.90 -10.67
C VAL A 3 -45.40 -6.08 -9.31
N GLU A 4 -45.03 -7.31 -8.98
CA GLU A 4 -44.06 -7.57 -7.93
C GLU A 4 -42.74 -7.00 -8.43
N VAL A 5 -42.39 -5.81 -7.93
CA VAL A 5 -41.06 -5.25 -8.10
C VAL A 5 -40.18 -6.00 -7.13
N ASP A 6 -39.25 -6.80 -7.65
CA ASP A 6 -38.23 -7.45 -6.85
C ASP A 6 -37.27 -6.37 -6.34
N PHE A 7 -37.28 -6.14 -5.03
CA PHE A 7 -36.46 -5.10 -4.40
C PHE A 7 -35.05 -5.60 -4.05
N SER A 8 -34.72 -6.88 -4.31
CA SER A 8 -33.36 -7.39 -4.08
C SER A 8 -32.31 -6.71 -4.97
N ASP A 9 -32.69 -6.37 -6.20
CA ASP A 9 -31.79 -5.72 -7.17
C ASP A 9 -31.55 -4.24 -6.85
N LEU A 10 -32.43 -3.61 -6.05
CA LEU A 10 -32.35 -2.20 -5.68
C LEU A 10 -31.31 -1.95 -4.57
N ASP A 11 -31.07 -2.91 -3.67
CA ASP A 11 -30.06 -2.79 -2.62
C ASP A 11 -28.62 -2.99 -3.15
N GLU A 12 -28.41 -3.85 -4.17
CA GLU A 12 -27.10 -3.98 -4.83
C GLU A 12 -26.76 -2.75 -5.68
N LEU A 13 -27.74 -2.18 -6.41
CA LEU A 13 -27.54 -0.97 -7.21
C LEU A 13 -27.32 0.30 -6.37
N ALA A 14 -27.73 0.32 -5.10
CA ALA A 14 -27.49 1.43 -4.19
C ALA A 14 -26.04 1.48 -3.65
N TYR A 15 -25.27 0.39 -3.80
CA TYR A 15 -23.89 0.31 -3.33
C TYR A 15 -22.89 0.99 -4.28
N TYR A 16 -23.16 0.96 -5.59
CA TYR A 16 -22.27 1.53 -6.60
C TYR A 16 -22.62 2.97 -6.92
N ILE A 17 -21.68 3.88 -6.68
CA ILE A 17 -21.81 5.30 -7.06
C ILE A 17 -21.72 5.45 -8.60
N ASP A 18 -21.07 4.51 -9.30
CA ASP A 18 -20.93 4.53 -10.76
C ASP A 18 -21.01 3.14 -11.44
N GLN A 19 -21.45 3.13 -12.71
CA GLN A 19 -21.53 1.93 -13.56
C GLN A 19 -20.15 1.27 -13.81
N LYS A 20 -19.06 2.01 -13.56
CA LYS A 20 -17.71 1.55 -13.82
C LYS A 20 -17.18 0.68 -12.68
N SER A 21 -17.53 0.98 -11.43
CA SER A 21 -17.28 0.10 -10.29
C SER A 21 -17.99 -1.25 -10.47
N GLU A 22 -19.25 -1.22 -10.91
CA GLU A 22 -20.03 -2.45 -11.18
C GLU A 22 -19.38 -3.32 -12.29
N LYS A 23 -18.93 -2.68 -13.38
CA LYS A 23 -18.21 -3.38 -14.45
C LYS A 23 -16.89 -3.96 -13.98
N LEU A 24 -16.13 -3.20 -13.19
CA LEU A 24 -14.84 -3.65 -12.66
C LEU A 24 -15.04 -4.85 -11.74
N GLU A 25 -16.06 -4.81 -10.87
CA GLU A 25 -16.40 -5.94 -10.02
C GLU A 25 -16.83 -7.18 -10.82
N LYS A 26 -17.62 -7.01 -11.88
CA LYS A 26 -17.98 -8.11 -12.80
C LYS A 26 -16.75 -8.71 -13.47
N VAL A 27 -15.76 -7.90 -13.84
CA VAL A 27 -14.49 -8.39 -14.39
C VAL A 27 -13.73 -9.19 -13.32
N LEU A 28 -13.58 -8.65 -12.10
CA LEU A 28 -12.93 -9.34 -10.98
C LEU A 28 -13.59 -10.68 -10.67
N LYS A 29 -14.93 -10.75 -10.68
CA LYS A 29 -15.69 -11.97 -10.44
C LYS A 29 -15.50 -13.08 -11.47
N LYS A 30 -14.90 -12.79 -12.64
CA LYS A 30 -14.55 -13.81 -13.64
C LYS A 30 -13.39 -14.70 -13.17
N ASP A 31 -12.53 -14.20 -12.26
CA ASP A 31 -11.47 -15.00 -11.66
C ASP A 31 -11.93 -15.59 -10.32
N SER A 32 -11.80 -16.90 -10.18
CA SER A 32 -12.07 -17.64 -8.93
C SER A 32 -11.34 -17.07 -7.71
N LYS A 33 -10.16 -16.46 -7.90
CA LYS A 33 -9.38 -15.85 -6.80
C LYS A 33 -9.96 -14.52 -6.31
N CYS A 34 -10.75 -13.86 -7.14
CA CYS A 34 -11.28 -12.51 -6.91
C CYS A 34 -12.82 -12.50 -6.80
N ALA A 35 -13.45 -13.67 -6.77
CA ALA A 35 -14.90 -13.83 -6.84
C ALA A 35 -15.67 -13.16 -5.69
N GLU A 36 -15.03 -13.01 -4.53
CA GLU A 36 -15.62 -12.40 -3.34
C GLU A 36 -15.25 -10.91 -3.17
N TYR A 37 -14.45 -10.35 -4.09
CA TYR A 37 -14.02 -8.96 -3.98
C TYR A 37 -15.11 -8.00 -4.43
N ARG A 38 -15.17 -6.88 -3.72
CA ARG A 38 -16.08 -5.76 -4.01
C ARG A 38 -15.30 -4.55 -4.48
N VAL A 39 -15.88 -3.79 -5.39
CA VAL A 39 -15.26 -2.55 -5.88
C VAL A 39 -16.08 -1.35 -5.44
N LYS A 40 -15.42 -0.37 -4.84
CA LYS A 40 -16.02 0.89 -4.44
C LYS A 40 -15.20 2.06 -4.96
N ARG A 41 -15.85 3.06 -5.55
CA ARG A 41 -15.20 4.33 -5.84
C ARG A 41 -15.14 5.18 -4.57
N GLN A 42 -13.94 5.59 -4.19
CA GLN A 42 -13.73 6.45 -3.02
C GLN A 42 -13.57 7.91 -3.47
N HIS A 43 -14.53 8.74 -3.05
CA HIS A 43 -14.51 10.17 -3.31
C HIS A 43 -13.93 10.90 -2.09
N TRP A 44 -12.81 11.60 -2.30
CA TRP A 44 -12.09 12.31 -1.23
C TRP A 44 -12.45 13.79 -1.12
N GLY A 45 -13.48 14.24 -1.86
CA GLY A 45 -13.93 15.63 -1.96
C GLY A 45 -13.21 16.39 -3.07
N GLY A 46 -13.95 17.23 -3.81
CA GLY A 46 -13.44 17.99 -4.96
C GLY A 46 -14.26 17.75 -6.23
N ASP A 47 -13.64 17.96 -7.39
CA ASP A 47 -14.20 17.71 -8.74
C ASP A 47 -14.21 16.23 -9.14
N GLY A 48 -13.68 15.34 -8.29
CA GLY A 48 -13.66 13.89 -8.51
C GLY A 48 -12.54 13.41 -9.45
N GLU A 49 -11.60 14.29 -9.81
CA GLU A 49 -10.46 13.96 -10.68
C GLU A 49 -9.53 12.92 -10.05
N PHE A 50 -9.42 12.91 -8.72
CA PHE A 50 -8.55 12.00 -7.96
C PHE A 50 -9.29 10.83 -7.32
N ASP A 51 -10.53 10.56 -7.75
CA ASP A 51 -11.27 9.42 -7.23
C ASP A 51 -10.59 8.10 -7.65
N THR A 52 -10.44 7.22 -6.67
CA THR A 52 -9.80 5.91 -6.86
C THR A 52 -10.83 4.78 -6.72
N TYR A 53 -10.54 3.66 -7.39
CA TYR A 53 -11.25 2.41 -7.22
C TYR A 53 -10.59 1.61 -6.10
N VAL A 54 -11.31 1.45 -5.00
CA VAL A 54 -10.90 0.63 -3.86
C VAL A 54 -11.48 -0.75 -4.02
N ILE A 55 -10.61 -1.76 -3.97
CA ILE A 55 -10.97 -3.17 -4.00
C ILE A 55 -10.98 -3.68 -2.57
N GLN A 56 -12.08 -4.27 -2.16
CA GLN A 56 -12.32 -4.75 -0.80
C GLN A 56 -12.53 -6.27 -0.78
N ASN A 57 -12.20 -6.91 0.33
CA ASN A 57 -12.54 -8.31 0.55
C ASN A 57 -14.03 -8.50 0.91
N ALA A 58 -14.45 -9.75 1.10
CA ALA A 58 -15.82 -10.11 1.49
C ALA A 58 -16.30 -9.41 2.78
N ASP A 59 -15.38 -9.15 3.71
CA ASP A 59 -15.63 -8.49 5.00
C ASP A 59 -15.65 -6.95 4.90
N GLY A 60 -15.42 -6.38 3.71
CA GLY A 60 -15.38 -4.93 3.48
C GLY A 60 -14.07 -4.25 3.88
N VAL A 61 -12.98 -5.03 4.05
CA VAL A 61 -11.63 -4.53 4.31
C VAL A 61 -10.98 -4.10 3.00
N ASP A 62 -10.46 -2.88 2.95
CA ASP A 62 -9.73 -2.33 1.81
C ASP A 62 -8.42 -3.12 1.57
N LEU A 63 -8.27 -3.67 0.37
CA LEU A 63 -7.10 -4.44 -0.05
C LEU A 63 -6.13 -3.60 -0.87
N VAL A 64 -6.64 -2.84 -1.84
CA VAL A 64 -5.84 -1.98 -2.73
C VAL A 64 -6.69 -0.84 -3.25
N SER A 65 -6.05 0.31 -3.50
CA SER A 65 -6.66 1.46 -4.17
C SER A 65 -5.96 1.70 -5.51
N LEU A 66 -6.72 1.65 -6.60
CA LEU A 66 -6.25 1.87 -7.97
C LEU A 66 -6.79 3.19 -8.52
N ASN A 67 -5.96 3.98 -9.18
CA ASN A 67 -6.36 5.23 -9.79
C ASN A 67 -7.22 4.99 -11.04
N THR A 68 -8.05 5.98 -11.38
CA THR A 68 -8.93 5.91 -12.55
C THR A 68 -8.15 5.69 -13.85
N TRP A 69 -7.04 6.39 -14.04
CA TRP A 69 -6.22 6.25 -15.24
C TRP A 69 -5.55 4.87 -15.37
N GLU A 70 -5.27 4.18 -14.26
CA GLU A 70 -4.73 2.82 -14.28
C GLU A 70 -5.76 1.85 -14.86
N ILE A 71 -7.01 1.96 -14.42
CA ILE A 71 -8.12 1.12 -14.91
C ILE A 71 -8.41 1.42 -16.38
N ASP A 72 -8.37 2.69 -16.78
CA ASP A 72 -8.79 3.14 -18.11
C ASP A 72 -7.79 2.76 -19.20
N THR A 73 -6.53 2.55 -18.83
CA THR A 73 -5.45 2.18 -19.75
C THR A 73 -5.40 0.67 -20.03
N LEU A 74 -5.91 -0.14 -19.12
CA LEU A 74 -5.71 -1.60 -19.12
C LEU A 74 -6.90 -2.36 -19.72
N SER A 75 -6.62 -3.51 -20.34
CA SER A 75 -7.66 -4.47 -20.74
C SER A 75 -8.18 -5.27 -19.54
N GLU A 76 -9.31 -5.97 -19.69
CA GLU A 76 -9.90 -6.77 -18.59
C GLU A 76 -8.92 -7.80 -18.01
N ASP A 77 -8.19 -8.54 -18.86
CA ASP A 77 -7.20 -9.53 -18.42
C ASP A 77 -5.98 -8.88 -17.75
N GLU A 78 -5.60 -7.70 -18.22
CA GLU A 78 -4.52 -6.91 -17.62
C GLU A 78 -4.92 -6.35 -16.25
N ILE A 79 -6.17 -5.90 -16.11
CA ILE A 79 -6.74 -5.43 -14.84
C ILE A 79 -6.75 -6.56 -13.81
N LEU A 80 -7.23 -7.75 -14.18
CA LEU A 80 -7.27 -8.92 -13.30
C LEU A 80 -5.87 -9.27 -12.78
N SER A 81 -4.95 -9.40 -13.73
CA SER A 81 -3.56 -9.74 -13.46
C SER A 81 -2.84 -8.68 -12.61
N TYR A 82 -3.03 -7.41 -12.96
CA TYR A 82 -2.45 -6.27 -12.25
C TYR A 82 -2.98 -6.16 -10.81
N THR A 83 -4.29 -6.31 -10.65
CA THR A 83 -4.97 -6.24 -9.36
C THR A 83 -4.47 -7.33 -8.40
N ASP A 84 -4.38 -8.58 -8.86
CA ASP A 84 -3.87 -9.70 -8.05
C ASP A 84 -2.43 -9.45 -7.57
N VAL A 85 -1.59 -8.88 -8.42
CA VAL A 85 -0.21 -8.52 -8.03
C VAL A 85 -0.20 -7.35 -7.05
N GLN A 86 -1.03 -6.33 -7.25
CA GLN A 86 -1.06 -5.18 -6.34
C GLN A 86 -1.58 -5.55 -4.95
N ILE A 87 -2.60 -6.41 -4.85
CA ILE A 87 -3.08 -6.96 -3.57
C ILE A 87 -1.93 -7.67 -2.83
N ARG A 88 -1.12 -8.47 -3.55
CA ARG A 88 0.05 -9.14 -2.97
C ARG A 88 1.16 -8.15 -2.57
N ARG A 89 1.33 -7.04 -3.31
CA ARG A 89 2.31 -5.97 -3.01
C ARG A 89 1.89 -5.05 -1.87
N GLU A 90 0.61 -4.99 -1.55
CA GLU A 90 0.05 -4.15 -0.49
C GLU A 90 -0.47 -4.94 0.72
N PRO A 91 0.34 -5.76 1.40
CA PRO A 91 -0.06 -6.26 2.70
C PRO A 91 0.00 -5.10 3.69
N HIS A 92 -1.12 -4.37 3.81
CA HIS A 92 -1.47 -3.37 4.82
C HIS A 92 -0.39 -2.31 5.13
N SER A 93 -0.64 -1.05 4.72
CA SER A 93 -0.11 0.23 5.27
C SER A 93 1.13 0.17 6.18
N TYR A 94 2.18 -0.53 5.73
CA TYR A 94 3.33 -0.87 6.56
C TYR A 94 4.15 0.36 6.92
N ILE A 95 4.19 1.34 6.02
CA ILE A 95 4.95 2.57 6.21
C ILE A 95 4.34 3.38 7.37
N VAL A 96 3.01 3.43 7.46
CA VAL A 96 2.30 4.11 8.55
C VAL A 96 2.49 3.35 9.85
N SER A 97 2.34 2.01 9.85
CA SER A 97 2.54 1.22 11.06
C SER A 97 3.99 1.24 11.57
N ALA A 98 4.97 1.21 10.67
CA ALA A 98 6.40 1.29 11.02
C ALA A 98 6.79 2.68 11.53
N PHE A 99 6.25 3.75 10.93
CA PHE A 99 6.46 5.12 11.41
C PHE A 99 5.84 5.33 12.79
N VAL A 100 4.61 4.88 13.00
CA VAL A 100 3.93 4.91 14.31
C VAL A 100 4.72 4.11 15.34
N PHE A 101 5.24 2.93 14.98
CA PHE A 101 6.06 2.11 15.89
C PHE A 101 7.39 2.79 16.26
N VAL A 102 8.07 3.43 15.30
CA VAL A 102 9.27 4.24 15.56
C VAL A 102 8.96 5.42 16.49
N LEU A 103 7.83 6.09 16.27
CA LEU A 103 7.38 7.19 17.13
C LEU A 103 7.08 6.72 18.56
N ILE A 104 6.40 5.58 18.71
CA ILE A 104 6.14 4.94 20.00
C ILE A 104 7.48 4.60 20.69
N LEU A 105 8.41 3.94 20.00
CA LEU A 105 9.72 3.61 20.55
C LEU A 105 10.50 4.85 20.99
N ALA A 106 10.44 5.93 20.22
CA ALA A 106 11.08 7.19 20.58
C ALA A 106 10.42 7.80 21.84
N ILE A 107 9.08 7.88 21.90
CA ILE A 107 8.36 8.47 23.03
C ILE A 107 8.55 7.63 24.30
N PHE A 108 8.28 6.32 24.25
CA PHE A 108 8.38 5.45 25.42
C PHE A 108 9.83 5.18 25.81
N GLY A 109 10.74 5.07 24.84
CA GLY A 109 12.17 4.91 25.10
C GLY A 109 12.76 6.14 25.80
N THR A 110 12.44 7.35 25.34
CA THR A 110 12.90 8.59 26.00
C THR A 110 12.23 8.78 27.37
N THR A 111 10.94 8.53 27.49
CA THR A 111 10.20 8.64 28.77
C THR A 111 10.69 7.62 29.80
N GLY A 112 10.96 6.38 29.39
CA GLY A 112 11.50 5.33 30.28
C GLY A 112 12.90 5.64 30.78
N VAL A 113 13.75 6.20 29.92
CA VAL A 113 15.10 6.68 30.28
C VAL A 113 15.02 7.86 31.25
N MET A 114 14.09 8.79 31.04
CA MET A 114 13.84 9.90 31.96
C MET A 114 13.42 9.38 33.34
N PHE A 115 12.45 8.45 33.40
CA PHE A 115 11.96 7.88 34.65
C PHE A 115 13.05 7.15 35.43
N THR A 116 13.79 6.26 34.77
CA THR A 116 14.90 5.53 35.40
C THR A 116 15.98 6.46 35.92
N LEU A 117 16.37 7.48 35.15
CA LEU A 117 17.36 8.45 35.62
C LEU A 117 16.83 9.29 36.79
N PHE A 118 15.58 9.74 36.77
CA PHE A 118 14.98 10.44 37.92
C PHE A 118 14.91 9.60 39.20
N GLU A 119 14.64 8.29 39.09
CA GLU A 119 14.63 7.38 40.26
C GLU A 119 16.02 7.16 40.86
N ILE A 120 17.07 7.17 40.03
CA ILE A 120 18.46 6.91 40.46
C ILE A 120 19.16 8.20 40.94
N ALA A 121 18.68 9.37 40.51
CA ALA A 121 19.21 10.70 40.85
C ALA A 121 19.44 10.95 42.34
N PRO A 122 18.47 10.66 43.24
CA PRO A 122 18.64 10.93 44.67
C PRO A 122 19.69 10.03 45.32
N TYR A 123 20.04 8.89 44.72
CA TYR A 123 21.00 7.93 45.29
C TYR A 123 22.46 8.22 44.91
N ASN A 124 22.70 8.81 43.72
CA ASN A 124 24.04 9.02 43.20
C ASN A 124 24.55 10.47 43.31
N GLY A 125 23.71 11.44 43.72
CA GLY A 125 24.12 12.83 43.95
C GLY A 125 24.56 13.59 42.69
N THR A 126 24.42 13.01 41.50
CA THR A 126 24.88 13.56 40.21
C THR A 126 23.71 14.12 39.39
N LEU A 127 23.06 15.16 39.91
CA LEU A 127 21.96 15.84 39.19
C LEU A 127 22.45 16.55 37.92
N ASP A 128 23.69 17.06 37.93
CA ASP A 128 24.23 17.87 36.83
C ASP A 128 24.56 17.06 35.57
N THR A 129 24.81 15.76 35.69
CA THR A 129 25.14 14.89 34.54
C THR A 129 23.92 14.18 33.95
N MET A 130 22.76 14.23 34.61
CA MET A 130 21.54 13.57 34.14
C MET A 130 21.04 14.09 32.79
N PRO A 131 21.00 15.41 32.54
CA PRO A 131 20.56 15.92 31.24
C PRO A 131 21.44 15.39 30.09
N ILE A 132 22.73 15.22 30.34
CA ILE A 132 23.69 14.67 29.36
C ILE A 132 23.41 13.19 29.11
N ALA A 133 23.16 12.41 30.17
CA ALA A 133 22.84 10.99 30.05
C ALA A 133 21.49 10.75 29.34
N ILE A 134 20.47 11.56 29.64
CA ILE A 134 19.17 11.56 28.97
C ILE A 134 19.36 11.86 27.49
N SER A 135 20.05 12.96 27.17
CA SER A 135 20.27 13.41 25.80
C SER A 135 21.04 12.36 24.98
N THR A 136 22.07 11.76 25.56
CA THR A 136 22.89 10.74 24.90
C THR A 136 22.08 9.47 24.62
N THR A 137 21.38 8.94 25.62
CA THR A 137 20.55 7.73 25.46
C THR A 137 19.40 7.96 24.48
N SER A 138 18.73 9.12 24.54
CA SER A 138 17.66 9.49 23.60
C SER A 138 18.19 9.55 22.16
N SER A 139 19.37 10.13 21.97
CA SER A 139 20.02 10.20 20.65
C SER A 139 20.36 8.80 20.10
N ILE A 140 20.80 7.89 20.97
CA ILE A 140 21.07 6.48 20.59
C ILE A 140 19.77 5.77 20.17
N ILE A 141 18.69 5.94 20.95
CA ILE A 141 17.37 5.34 20.63
C ILE A 141 16.86 5.85 19.27
N VAL A 142 16.94 7.16 19.05
CA VAL A 142 16.54 7.77 17.77
C VAL A 142 17.39 7.23 16.62
N LEU A 143 18.71 7.15 16.80
CA LEU A 143 19.61 6.61 15.77
C LEU A 143 19.27 5.15 15.43
N LEU A 144 19.06 4.29 16.43
CA LEU A 144 18.69 2.89 16.22
C LEU A 144 17.35 2.74 15.53
N ALA A 145 16.36 3.56 15.91
CA ALA A 145 15.04 3.55 15.30
C ALA A 145 15.10 3.99 13.82
N ILE A 146 15.91 5.00 13.49
CA ILE A 146 16.18 5.43 12.11
C ILE A 146 16.83 4.30 11.30
N ILE A 147 17.89 3.67 11.83
CA ILE A 147 18.57 2.56 11.16
C ILE A 147 17.59 1.41 10.90
N TRP A 148 16.78 1.05 11.90
CA TRP A 148 15.78 -0.01 11.78
C TRP A 148 14.73 0.34 10.71
N PHE A 149 14.22 1.57 10.70
CA PHE A 149 13.28 2.06 9.70
C PHE A 149 13.85 1.93 8.28
N TYR A 150 15.08 2.39 8.04
CA TYR A 150 15.71 2.28 6.72
C TYR A 150 15.95 0.83 6.29
N ARG A 151 16.44 -0.02 7.20
CA ARG A 151 16.63 -1.46 6.91
C ARG A 151 15.33 -2.12 6.53
N LYS A 152 14.27 -1.86 7.29
CA LYS A 152 12.96 -2.41 7.00
C LYS A 152 12.34 -1.86 5.71
N ARG A 153 12.44 -0.55 5.45
CA ARG A 153 11.99 0.04 4.19
C ARG A 153 12.69 -0.61 3.00
N LYS A 154 14.00 -0.85 3.09
CA LYS A 154 14.76 -1.57 2.06
C LYS A 154 14.26 -3.01 1.87
N GLN A 155 14.01 -3.72 2.98
CA GLN A 155 13.48 -5.08 2.94
C GLN A 155 12.13 -5.14 2.22
N VAL A 156 11.18 -4.26 2.58
CA VAL A 156 9.86 -4.21 1.94
C VAL A 156 9.96 -3.86 0.45
N LYS A 157 10.84 -2.91 0.07
CA LYS A 157 11.08 -2.59 -1.35
C LYS A 157 11.56 -3.84 -2.11
N LEU A 158 12.47 -4.62 -1.52
CA LEU A 158 12.97 -5.85 -2.11
C LEU A 158 11.86 -6.91 -2.25
N GLU A 159 11.06 -7.13 -1.21
CA GLU A 159 9.94 -8.08 -1.23
C GLU A 159 8.92 -7.72 -2.32
N LYS A 160 8.56 -6.43 -2.46
CA LYS A 160 7.69 -5.97 -3.54
C LYS A 160 8.28 -6.24 -4.92
N HIS A 161 9.57 -6.00 -5.10
CA HIS A 161 10.24 -6.29 -6.36
C HIS A 161 10.32 -7.80 -6.67
N GLN A 162 10.47 -8.65 -5.64
CA GLN A 162 10.43 -10.10 -5.83
C GLN A 162 9.04 -10.58 -6.28
N ILE A 163 7.98 -10.02 -5.69
CA ILE A 163 6.60 -10.28 -6.12
C ILE A 163 6.42 -9.87 -7.59
N ASP A 164 6.90 -8.67 -7.95
CA ASP A 164 6.86 -8.16 -9.33
C ASP A 164 7.59 -9.09 -10.31
N ILE A 165 8.79 -9.59 -9.97
CA ILE A 165 9.54 -10.53 -10.82
C ILE A 165 8.81 -11.86 -10.98
N LEU A 166 8.34 -12.45 -9.87
CA LEU A 166 7.65 -13.75 -9.91
C LEU A 166 6.38 -13.65 -10.77
N ALA A 167 5.60 -12.58 -10.58
CA ALA A 167 4.42 -12.34 -11.37
C ALA A 167 4.73 -12.13 -12.85
N ALA A 168 5.79 -11.37 -13.19
CA ALA A 168 6.19 -11.14 -14.57
C ALA A 168 6.69 -12.41 -15.28
N ARG A 169 7.26 -13.38 -14.55
CA ARG A 169 7.67 -14.69 -15.09
C ARG A 169 6.48 -15.58 -15.41
N GLU A 170 5.45 -15.54 -14.59
CA GLU A 170 4.30 -16.44 -14.68
C GLU A 170 3.14 -15.87 -15.51
N ASN A 171 3.05 -14.54 -15.62
CA ASN A 171 1.89 -13.86 -16.16
C ASN A 171 2.30 -12.74 -17.15
N SER A 172 2.16 -13.02 -18.44
CA SER A 172 2.48 -12.07 -19.51
C SER A 172 1.54 -10.86 -19.53
N SER A 173 0.28 -11.02 -19.10
CA SER A 173 -0.69 -9.92 -19.00
C SER A 173 -0.25 -8.89 -17.94
N PHE A 174 0.38 -9.33 -16.85
CA PHE A 174 0.93 -8.43 -15.84
C PHE A 174 2.06 -7.56 -16.41
N LEU A 175 2.99 -8.19 -17.14
CA LEU A 175 4.10 -7.49 -17.77
C LEU A 175 3.62 -6.50 -18.84
N SER A 176 2.59 -6.88 -19.62
CA SER A 176 1.94 -6.00 -20.59
C SER A 176 1.30 -4.78 -19.89
N ALA A 177 0.56 -5.00 -18.80
CA ALA A 177 -0.04 -3.94 -18.01
C ALA A 177 1.02 -2.95 -17.50
N LEU A 178 2.09 -3.45 -16.89
CA LEU A 178 3.21 -2.64 -16.39
C LEU A 178 3.86 -1.79 -17.48
N ARG A 179 4.09 -2.36 -18.67
CA ARG A 179 4.67 -1.62 -19.81
C ARG A 179 3.77 -0.51 -20.30
N LYS A 180 2.45 -0.75 -20.37
CA LYS A 180 1.48 0.29 -20.76
C LYS A 180 1.49 1.43 -19.74
N LEU A 181 1.38 1.11 -18.46
CA LEU A 181 1.40 2.12 -17.39
C LEU A 181 2.72 2.90 -17.35
N ALA A 182 3.87 2.24 -17.60
CA ALA A 182 5.19 2.87 -17.67
C ALA A 182 5.45 3.70 -18.96
N SER A 183 4.55 3.63 -19.94
CA SER A 183 4.64 4.36 -21.21
C SER A 183 3.76 5.62 -21.26
N LEU A 184 2.91 5.83 -20.26
CA LEU A 184 2.00 6.97 -20.21
C LEU A 184 2.75 8.28 -19.92
N THR A 185 2.90 9.13 -20.93
CA THR A 185 3.49 10.46 -20.77
C THR A 185 2.40 11.51 -20.50
N GLY A 186 2.40 12.13 -19.31
CA GLY A 186 1.58 13.33 -19.04
C GLY A 186 0.82 13.36 -17.72
N GLU A 187 0.67 12.22 -17.03
CA GLU A 187 -0.07 12.11 -15.77
C GLU A 187 0.88 11.83 -14.60
N ASN A 188 0.70 12.55 -13.48
CA ASN A 188 1.45 12.46 -12.20
C ASN A 188 2.87 11.87 -12.28
N VAL A 189 3.84 12.75 -12.53
CA VAL A 189 5.27 12.45 -12.76
C VAL A 189 5.86 11.45 -11.75
N TRP A 190 5.49 11.52 -10.46
CA TRP A 190 6.07 10.64 -9.44
C TRP A 190 5.63 9.17 -9.54
N MET A 191 4.39 8.88 -9.96
CA MET A 191 3.89 7.50 -10.02
C MET A 191 4.46 6.80 -11.26
N HIS A 192 4.61 7.56 -12.34
CA HIS A 192 5.21 7.06 -13.57
C HIS A 192 6.66 6.60 -13.39
N ASP A 193 7.43 7.33 -12.57
CA ASP A 193 8.79 6.92 -12.20
C ASP A 193 8.79 5.60 -11.41
N GLU A 194 7.78 5.34 -10.57
CA GLU A 194 7.65 4.03 -9.90
C GLU A 194 7.41 2.91 -10.91
N PHE A 195 6.52 3.09 -11.90
CA PHE A 195 6.27 2.06 -12.92
C PHE A 195 7.51 1.78 -13.77
N LYS A 196 8.27 2.81 -14.12
CA LYS A 196 9.55 2.67 -14.82
C LYS A 196 10.58 1.93 -13.98
N ASP A 197 10.73 2.29 -12.70
CA ASP A 197 11.64 1.62 -11.78
C ASP A 197 11.29 0.13 -11.62
N ARG A 198 9.99 -0.19 -11.52
CA ARG A 198 9.51 -1.57 -11.45
C ARG A 198 9.84 -2.34 -12.72
N LEU A 199 9.51 -1.77 -13.89
CA LEU A 199 9.75 -2.41 -15.18
C LEU A 199 11.25 -2.66 -15.39
N LYS A 200 12.09 -1.65 -15.12
CA LYS A 200 13.54 -1.78 -15.21
C LYS A 200 14.07 -2.91 -14.32
N TYR A 201 13.62 -2.98 -13.07
CA TYR A 201 14.07 -4.04 -12.15
C TYR A 201 13.66 -5.45 -12.63
N ILE A 202 12.47 -5.59 -13.21
CA ILE A 202 12.02 -6.85 -13.81
C ILE A 202 12.89 -7.20 -15.02
N GLU A 203 13.14 -6.25 -15.91
CA GLU A 203 13.94 -6.47 -17.12
C GLU A 203 15.39 -6.85 -16.79
N ASP A 204 16.04 -6.11 -15.89
CA ASP A 204 17.38 -6.42 -15.38
C ASP A 204 17.43 -7.86 -14.81
N ALA A 205 16.44 -8.24 -13.99
CA ALA A 205 16.39 -9.56 -13.34
C ALA A 205 15.98 -10.72 -14.27
N LEU A 206 15.38 -10.44 -15.43
CA LEU A 206 15.06 -11.43 -16.45
C LEU A 206 16.21 -11.61 -17.44
N GLU A 207 17.00 -10.56 -17.70
CA GLU A 207 18.21 -10.63 -18.52
C GLU A 207 19.32 -11.44 -17.85
N GLU A 208 19.49 -11.34 -16.52
CA GLU A 208 20.50 -12.12 -15.77
C GLU A 208 20.27 -13.65 -15.79
N VAL A 209 19.08 -14.12 -16.19
CA VAL A 209 18.73 -15.55 -16.23
C VAL A 209 18.90 -16.15 -17.64
N ARG A 210 19.23 -15.32 -18.65
CA ARG A 210 19.44 -15.72 -20.04
C ARG A 210 20.90 -16.04 -20.35
#